data_AF-A0A653TNH3-F1
#
_entry.id   AF-A0A653TNH3-F1
#
_cell.length_a   1.000
_cell.length_b   1.000
_cell.length_c   1.000
_cell.angle_alpha   90.00
_cell.angle_beta   90.00
_cell.angle_gamma   90.00
#
_symmetry.space_group_name_H-M   'P 1'
#
loop_
_entity.id
_entity.type
_entity.pdbx_description
1 polymer ?
#
loop_
_entity_poly.entity_id
_entity_poly.type
_entity_poly.pdbx_seq_one_letter_code
_entity_poly.pdbx_strand_id
1 'polypeptide(L)'
;MEAIADKLKGMSDDVARKYLDDLEEAVKSIRKGELPKATNQRLKELADEFLESIPRMKDKKGAVCAIQFKGEVFYGRSFKGFNKGKFPDLHPILDKWIKNKWLEMEKGIVSEVIHHGKCAEVDALNQLLYSLENQFGKLNLDKAKNLLNKNAISKALDVNKDINRHGIFKEACKSCNPMLEYFNIIEDLTELKI
;
A
#
# COMPACT_ATOMS: atom_id res chain seq x y z
N MET A 1 0.29 11.78 20.75
CA MET A 1 0.24 13.19 21.19
C MET A 1 1.61 13.85 20.97
N GLU A 2 2.71 13.31 21.50
CA GLU A 2 4.07 13.87 21.31
C GLU A 2 4.49 14.01 19.83
N ALA A 3 4.29 12.97 19.00
CA ALA A 3 4.69 13.03 17.58
C ALA A 3 3.95 14.08 16.72
N ILE A 4 2.73 14.48 17.12
CA ILE A 4 1.96 15.51 16.42
C ILE A 4 2.48 16.89 16.83
N ALA A 5 2.70 17.10 18.14
CA ALA A 5 3.23 18.35 18.66
C ALA A 5 4.61 18.68 18.07
N ASP A 6 5.48 17.68 17.90
CA ASP A 6 6.78 17.88 17.26
C ASP A 6 6.68 18.17 15.77
N LYS A 7 5.70 17.59 15.05
CA LYS A 7 5.45 17.93 13.65
C LYS A 7 4.91 19.34 13.45
N LEU A 8 4.13 19.84 14.41
CA LEU A 8 3.56 21.19 14.35
C LEU A 8 4.58 22.29 14.64
N LYS A 9 5.72 21.96 15.28
CA LYS A 9 6.77 22.95 15.58
C LYS A 9 7.33 23.57 14.30
N GLY A 10 7.27 24.90 14.21
CA GLY A 10 7.82 25.66 13.10
C GLY A 10 6.91 25.75 11.86
N MET A 11 5.71 25.17 11.90
CA MET A 11 4.68 25.40 10.88
C MET A 11 4.00 26.75 11.11
N SER A 12 3.57 27.42 10.04
CA SER A 12 2.63 28.54 10.15
C SER A 12 1.24 28.04 10.55
N ASP A 13 0.42 28.91 11.13
CA ASP A 13 -0.92 28.55 11.61
C ASP A 13 -1.80 27.93 10.52
N ASP A 14 -1.75 28.46 9.28
CA ASP A 14 -2.51 27.93 8.16
C ASP A 14 -2.06 26.50 7.76
N VAL A 15 -0.75 26.25 7.79
CA VAL A 15 -0.17 24.94 7.48
C VAL A 15 -0.48 23.94 8.59
N ALA A 16 -0.37 24.36 9.85
CA ALA A 16 -0.72 23.56 11.01
C ALA A 16 -2.20 23.17 11.01
N ARG A 17 -3.09 24.11 10.68
CA ARG A 17 -4.53 23.86 10.59
C ARG A 17 -4.85 22.85 9.49
N LYS A 18 -4.31 23.06 8.29
CA LYS A 18 -4.47 22.10 7.19
C LYS A 18 -3.98 20.70 7.58
N TYR A 19 -2.83 20.61 8.24
CA TYR A 19 -2.29 19.32 8.70
C TYR A 19 -3.21 18.61 9.70
N LEU A 20 -3.81 19.35 10.64
CA LEU A 20 -4.78 18.80 11.60
C LEU A 20 -6.07 18.36 10.91
N ASP A 21 -6.57 19.13 9.95
CA ASP A 21 -7.76 18.76 9.16
C ASP A 21 -7.49 17.47 8.36
N ASP A 22 -6.33 17.36 7.71
CA ASP A 22 -5.88 16.17 6.97
C ASP A 22 -5.77 14.93 7.91
N LEU A 23 -5.28 15.12 9.14
CA LEU A 23 -5.24 14.07 10.16
C LEU A 23 -6.63 13.61 10.61
N GLU A 24 -7.55 14.56 10.82
CA GLU A 24 -8.93 14.25 11.22
C GLU A 24 -9.66 13.47 10.12
N GLU A 25 -9.47 13.87 8.85
CA GLU A 25 -9.99 13.14 7.70
C GLU A 25 -9.42 11.72 7.65
N ALA A 26 -8.12 11.53 7.88
CA ALA A 26 -7.51 10.19 7.91
C ALA A 26 -8.09 9.30 9.02
N VAL A 27 -8.34 9.85 10.22
CA VAL A 27 -8.99 9.11 11.30
C VAL A 27 -10.42 8.72 10.92
N LYS A 28 -11.16 9.63 10.29
CA LYS A 28 -12.53 9.34 9.78
C LYS A 28 -12.50 8.24 8.71
N SER A 29 -11.54 8.31 7.79
CA SER A 29 -11.32 7.29 6.76
C SER A 29 -11.08 5.92 7.37
N ILE A 30 -10.15 5.80 8.33
CA ILE A 30 -9.85 4.53 9.01
C ILE A 30 -11.10 3.95 9.68
N ARG A 31 -11.90 4.80 10.35
CA ARG A 31 -13.15 4.37 11.00
C ARG A 31 -14.19 3.87 10.01
N LYS A 32 -14.25 4.46 8.81
CA LYS A 32 -15.16 4.05 7.73
C LYS A 32 -14.63 2.86 6.93
N GLY A 33 -13.32 2.62 6.96
CA GLY A 33 -12.65 1.67 6.07
C GLY A 33 -12.56 2.19 4.62
N GLU A 34 -12.57 3.51 4.43
CA GLU A 34 -12.64 4.15 3.11
C GLU A 34 -11.52 5.17 2.95
N LEU A 35 -10.80 5.15 1.82
CA LEU A 35 -9.83 6.19 1.53
C LEU A 35 -10.51 7.55 1.28
N PRO A 36 -9.84 8.67 1.61
CA PRO A 36 -10.33 10.00 1.29
C PRO A 36 -10.57 10.17 -0.22
N LYS A 37 -11.55 11.02 -0.58
CA LYS A 37 -11.86 11.30 -1.99
C LYS A 37 -10.66 11.84 -2.76
N ALA A 38 -9.88 12.73 -2.14
CA ALA A 38 -8.66 13.27 -2.73
C ALA A 38 -7.62 12.18 -3.01
N THR A 39 -7.47 11.22 -2.09
CA THR A 39 -6.57 10.07 -2.28
C THR A 39 -7.06 9.17 -3.42
N ASN A 40 -8.36 8.88 -3.49
CA ASN A 40 -8.94 8.10 -4.59
C ASN A 40 -8.76 8.79 -5.96
N GLN A 41 -8.91 10.11 -6.01
CA GLN A 41 -8.68 10.88 -7.22
C GLN A 41 -7.20 10.82 -7.65
N ARG A 42 -6.27 11.05 -6.72
CA ARG A 42 -4.83 10.95 -7.02
C ARG A 42 -4.43 9.54 -7.46
N LEU A 43 -5.04 8.51 -6.89
CA LEU A 43 -4.77 7.13 -7.26
C LEU A 43 -5.23 6.80 -8.70
N LYS A 44 -6.31 7.41 -9.18
CA LYS A 44 -6.74 7.32 -10.59
C LYS A 44 -5.74 8.01 -11.53
N GLU A 45 -5.34 9.22 -11.21
CA GLU A 45 -4.30 9.94 -11.98
C GLU A 45 -2.99 9.16 -12.04
N LEU A 46 -2.60 8.51 -10.93
CA LEU A 46 -1.42 7.65 -10.87
C LEU A 46 -1.54 6.43 -11.80
N ALA A 47 -2.75 5.89 -11.96
CA ALA A 47 -3.01 4.80 -12.90
C ALA A 47 -2.80 5.26 -14.35
N ASP A 48 -3.30 6.44 -14.70
CA ASP A 48 -3.13 7.06 -16.01
C ASP A 48 -1.65 7.34 -16.30
N GLU A 49 -0.94 8.03 -15.40
CA GLU A 49 0.51 8.29 -15.48
C GLU A 49 1.30 6.98 -15.66
N PHE A 50 0.94 5.94 -14.89
CA PHE A 50 1.64 4.68 -14.95
C PHE A 50 1.39 3.96 -16.28
N LEU A 51 0.18 4.05 -16.83
CA LEU A 51 -0.14 3.51 -18.16
C LEU A 51 0.74 4.15 -19.25
N GLU A 52 0.89 5.47 -19.22
CA GLU A 52 1.70 6.23 -20.18
C GLU A 52 3.20 5.89 -20.06
N SER A 53 3.68 5.61 -18.85
CA SER A 53 5.09 5.32 -18.58
C SER A 53 5.59 3.97 -19.12
N ILE A 54 4.70 3.11 -19.66
CA ILE A 54 5.07 1.76 -20.13
C ILE A 54 5.08 1.72 -21.68
N PRO A 55 6.23 2.03 -22.33
CA PRO A 55 6.32 2.23 -23.79
C PRO A 55 6.06 0.97 -24.64
N ARG A 56 5.98 -0.24 -24.04
CA ARG A 56 5.67 -1.50 -24.73
C ARG A 56 4.60 -2.32 -24.02
N MET A 57 3.46 -1.70 -23.77
CA MET A 57 2.24 -2.43 -23.41
C MET A 57 1.64 -3.06 -24.68
N LYS A 58 2.03 -4.26 -25.09
CA LYS A 58 1.13 -5.07 -25.93
C LYS A 58 0.33 -6.06 -25.09
N ASP A 59 0.92 -6.59 -24.01
CA ASP A 59 0.31 -7.68 -23.23
C ASP A 59 0.45 -7.56 -21.69
N LYS A 60 1.01 -6.46 -21.16
CA LYS A 60 1.28 -6.35 -19.71
C LYS A 60 0.10 -5.73 -18.98
N LYS A 61 -0.33 -6.37 -17.90
CA LYS A 61 -1.29 -5.82 -16.92
C LYS A 61 -0.49 -5.27 -15.74
N GLY A 62 -0.89 -4.13 -15.22
CA GLY A 62 -0.29 -3.51 -14.05
C GLY A 62 -1.29 -3.27 -12.94
N ALA A 63 -0.82 -2.72 -11.84
CA ALA A 63 -1.68 -2.20 -10.79
C ALA A 63 -0.97 -1.03 -10.09
N VAL A 64 -1.77 -0.12 -9.57
CA VAL A 64 -1.34 0.90 -8.61
C VAL A 64 -2.06 0.69 -7.29
N CYS A 65 -1.43 1.09 -6.19
CA CYS A 65 -1.97 0.99 -4.84
C CYS A 65 -1.68 2.27 -4.06
N ALA A 66 -2.59 2.64 -3.17
CA ALA A 66 -2.36 3.60 -2.10
C ALA A 66 -2.51 2.91 -0.74
N ILE A 67 -1.56 3.14 0.16
CA ILE A 67 -1.70 2.85 1.59
C ILE A 67 -1.67 4.18 2.35
N GLN A 68 -2.77 4.52 3.02
CA GLN A 68 -2.83 5.67 3.91
C GLN A 68 -2.51 5.23 5.35
N PHE A 69 -1.63 5.96 6.03
CA PHE A 69 -1.31 5.78 7.45
C PHE A 69 -1.19 7.14 8.12
N LYS A 70 -2.04 7.39 9.14
CA LYS A 70 -2.04 8.67 9.92
C LYS A 70 -1.95 9.93 9.04
N GLY A 71 -2.74 10.00 7.98
CA GLY A 71 -2.80 11.14 7.05
C GLY A 71 -1.74 11.16 5.96
N GLU A 72 -0.66 10.39 6.10
CA GLU A 72 0.31 10.20 5.02
C GLU A 72 -0.17 9.11 4.05
N VAL A 73 0.15 9.27 2.76
CA VAL A 73 -0.21 8.30 1.72
C VAL A 73 1.04 7.82 1.00
N PHE A 74 1.17 6.51 0.89
CA PHE A 74 2.26 5.82 0.21
C PHE A 74 1.70 5.14 -1.03
N TYR A 75 2.32 5.41 -2.18
CA TYR A 75 1.84 4.91 -3.46
C TYR A 75 2.79 3.86 -4.00
N GLY A 76 2.24 2.72 -4.40
CA GLY A 76 2.99 1.63 -5.01
C GLY A 76 2.54 1.32 -6.43
N ARG A 77 3.45 0.79 -7.24
CA ARG A 77 3.18 0.44 -8.65
C ARG A 77 3.72 -0.95 -8.97
N SER A 78 3.04 -1.68 -9.84
CA SER A 78 3.49 -3.01 -10.24
C SER A 78 3.12 -3.36 -11.67
N PHE A 79 3.93 -4.20 -12.31
CA PHE A 79 3.63 -4.78 -13.62
C PHE A 79 3.77 -6.31 -13.59
N LYS A 80 2.94 -7.02 -14.36
CA LYS A 80 3.08 -8.47 -14.54
C LYS A 80 4.29 -8.81 -15.41
N GLY A 81 5.03 -9.85 -15.03
CA GLY A 81 6.13 -10.41 -15.83
C GLY A 81 7.43 -10.70 -15.09
N PHE A 82 7.38 -11.00 -13.79
CA PHE A 82 8.59 -11.27 -13.00
C PHE A 82 8.84 -12.76 -12.77
N ASN A 83 10.12 -13.13 -12.76
CA ASN A 83 10.56 -14.50 -12.50
C ASN A 83 10.26 -14.94 -11.06
N LYS A 84 9.78 -16.18 -10.93
CA LYS A 84 9.55 -16.90 -9.67
C LYS A 84 10.83 -16.85 -8.79
N GLY A 85 10.67 -16.65 -7.49
CA GLY A 85 11.79 -16.65 -6.52
C GLY A 85 12.75 -15.47 -6.59
N LYS A 86 12.53 -14.47 -7.47
CA LYS A 86 13.26 -13.20 -7.44
C LYS A 86 12.42 -12.16 -6.73
N PHE A 87 12.94 -11.60 -5.64
CA PHE A 87 12.31 -10.51 -4.89
C PHE A 87 13.06 -9.19 -5.18
N PRO A 88 12.39 -8.04 -5.15
CA PRO A 88 13.07 -6.75 -5.20
C PRO A 88 13.80 -6.49 -3.88
N ASP A 89 14.58 -5.41 -3.83
CA ASP A 89 15.17 -4.96 -2.56
C ASP A 89 14.07 -4.37 -1.68
N LEU A 90 13.71 -5.11 -0.63
CA LEU A 90 12.61 -4.81 0.27
C LEU A 90 13.14 -4.52 1.66
N HIS A 91 12.38 -3.72 2.40
CA HIS A 91 12.58 -3.48 3.82
C HIS A 91 12.75 -4.82 4.55
N PRO A 92 13.75 -4.99 5.43
CA PRO A 92 14.09 -6.29 6.02
C PRO A 92 12.92 -7.05 6.67
N ILE A 93 11.98 -6.32 7.29
CA ILE A 93 10.74 -6.88 7.84
C ILE A 93 9.87 -7.54 6.76
N LEU A 94 9.68 -6.83 5.65
CA LEU A 94 8.81 -7.26 4.56
C LEU A 94 9.47 -8.38 3.76
N ASP A 95 10.78 -8.27 3.50
CA ASP A 95 11.58 -9.33 2.90
C ASP A 95 11.52 -10.62 3.71
N LYS A 96 11.74 -10.53 5.04
CA LYS A 96 11.64 -11.68 5.95
C LYS A 96 10.25 -12.31 5.92
N TRP A 97 9.19 -11.50 5.95
CA TRP A 97 7.82 -12.01 5.90
C TRP A 97 7.54 -12.75 4.58
N ILE A 98 7.89 -12.15 3.45
CA ILE A 98 7.67 -12.74 2.11
C ILE A 98 8.46 -14.03 1.95
N LYS A 99 9.73 -14.05 2.36
CA LYS A 99 10.57 -15.26 2.31
C LYS A 99 10.02 -16.39 3.18
N ASN A 100 9.49 -16.08 4.36
CA ASN A 100 8.86 -17.08 5.22
C ASN A 100 7.62 -17.68 4.56
N LYS A 101 6.73 -16.85 3.98
CA LYS A 101 5.55 -17.34 3.24
C LYS A 101 5.90 -18.13 2.00
N TRP A 102 6.97 -17.75 1.31
CA TRP A 102 7.52 -18.52 0.21
C TRP A 102 7.95 -19.93 0.65
N LEU A 103 8.69 -20.04 1.76
CA LEU A 103 9.12 -21.33 2.31
C LEU A 103 7.93 -22.19 2.77
N GLU A 104 6.89 -21.60 3.35
CA GLU A 104 5.65 -22.31 3.69
C GLU A 104 4.99 -22.91 2.43
N MET A 105 4.96 -22.16 1.33
CA MET A 105 4.41 -22.63 0.05
C MET A 105 5.25 -23.76 -0.55
N GLU A 106 6.58 -23.65 -0.54
CA GLU A 106 7.47 -24.72 -1.03
C GLU A 106 7.31 -26.02 -0.23
N LYS A 107 6.98 -25.91 1.06
CA LYS A 107 6.69 -27.06 1.94
C LYS A 107 5.25 -27.58 1.80
N GLY A 108 4.41 -26.98 0.96
CA GLY A 108 3.01 -27.35 0.79
C GLY A 108 2.13 -27.01 2.00
N ILE A 109 2.59 -26.15 2.91
CA ILE A 109 1.82 -25.69 4.09
C ILE A 109 0.70 -24.74 3.65
N VAL A 110 0.96 -23.95 2.59
CA VAL A 110 -0.04 -23.09 1.93
C VAL A 110 -0.17 -23.49 0.46
N SER A 111 -1.41 -23.54 -0.04
CA SER A 111 -1.75 -24.12 -1.34
C SER A 111 -1.72 -23.12 -2.51
N GLU A 112 -1.83 -21.82 -2.23
CA GLU A 112 -1.91 -20.81 -3.29
C GLU A 112 -0.54 -20.33 -3.74
N VAL A 113 -0.38 -20.08 -5.05
CA VAL A 113 0.84 -19.53 -5.63
C VAL A 113 0.99 -18.08 -5.16
N ILE A 114 1.81 -17.87 -4.13
CA ILE A 114 2.09 -16.54 -3.58
C ILE A 114 3.01 -15.79 -4.56
N HIS A 115 2.45 -14.93 -5.40
CA HIS A 115 3.23 -14.08 -6.31
C HIS A 115 3.96 -12.93 -5.55
N HIS A 116 5.20 -13.19 -5.11
CA HIS A 116 6.43 -12.44 -5.46
C HIS A 116 6.90 -11.13 -4.80
N GLY A 117 6.24 -10.52 -3.81
CA GLY A 117 6.82 -9.31 -3.20
C GLY A 117 7.00 -8.14 -4.19
N LYS A 118 6.19 -8.10 -5.24
CA LYS A 118 6.28 -7.15 -6.37
C LYS A 118 4.94 -6.52 -6.73
N CYS A 119 3.92 -6.79 -5.93
CA CYS A 119 2.62 -6.17 -6.07
C CYS A 119 2.68 -4.70 -5.62
N ALA A 120 1.72 -3.91 -6.08
CA ALA A 120 1.68 -2.49 -5.75
C ALA A 120 1.53 -2.26 -4.24
N GLU A 121 0.80 -3.13 -3.55
CA GLU A 121 0.63 -3.13 -2.10
C GLU A 121 1.97 -3.37 -1.37
N VAL A 122 2.80 -4.26 -1.91
CA VAL A 122 4.12 -4.56 -1.33
C VAL A 122 5.05 -3.35 -1.48
N ASP A 123 5.04 -2.70 -2.64
CA ASP A 123 5.82 -1.50 -2.90
C ASP A 123 5.39 -0.33 -2.01
N ALA A 124 4.07 -0.09 -1.89
CA ALA A 124 3.54 0.93 -0.99
C ALA A 124 3.91 0.64 0.48
N LEU A 125 3.76 -0.61 0.94
CA LEU A 125 4.11 -1.00 2.30
C LEU A 125 5.61 -0.90 2.56
N ASN A 126 6.44 -1.21 1.56
CA ASN A 126 7.89 -1.07 1.63
C ASN A 126 8.29 0.37 1.96
N GLN A 127 7.72 1.33 1.23
CA GLN A 127 7.95 2.77 1.45
C GLN A 127 7.45 3.21 2.84
N LEU A 128 6.26 2.76 3.25
CA LEU A 128 5.73 3.03 4.58
C LEU A 128 6.66 2.54 5.69
N LEU A 129 7.18 1.31 5.59
CA LEU A 129 8.07 0.75 6.62
C LEU A 129 9.37 1.55 6.77
N TYR A 130 10.00 1.98 5.67
CA TYR A 130 11.16 2.87 5.73
C TYR A 130 10.81 4.24 6.33
N SER A 131 9.66 4.81 5.99
CA SER A 131 9.18 6.06 6.61
C SER A 131 9.01 5.91 8.13
N LEU A 132 8.45 4.78 8.59
CA LEU A 132 8.32 4.49 10.01
C LEU A 132 9.66 4.28 10.70
N GLU A 133 10.66 3.66 10.06
CA GLU A 133 12.01 3.55 10.63
C GLU A 133 12.70 4.91 10.78
N ASN A 134 12.50 5.82 9.83
CA ASN A 134 13.01 7.20 9.93
C ASN A 134 12.37 7.94 11.12
N GLN A 135 11.12 7.64 11.47
CA GLN A 135 10.39 8.30 12.55
C GLN A 135 10.62 7.65 13.93
N PHE A 136 10.70 6.32 13.99
CA PHE A 136 10.67 5.56 15.25
C PHE A 136 11.94 4.73 15.50
N GLY A 137 12.95 4.89 14.65
CA GLY A 137 14.14 4.05 14.62
C GLY A 137 13.85 2.63 14.12
N LYS A 138 14.88 1.78 14.14
CA LYS A 138 14.82 0.39 13.66
C LYS A 138 13.57 -0.34 14.14
N LEU A 139 12.89 -1.01 13.21
CA LEU A 139 11.68 -1.75 13.49
C LEU A 139 11.95 -3.26 13.53
N ASN A 140 11.13 -3.97 14.30
CA ASN A 140 10.96 -5.42 14.17
C ASN A 140 9.51 -5.71 13.76
N LEU A 141 9.22 -6.98 13.44
CA LEU A 141 7.88 -7.39 12.97
C LEU A 141 6.77 -6.98 13.96
N ASP A 142 6.96 -7.19 15.25
CA ASP A 142 5.93 -6.89 16.27
C ASP A 142 5.68 -5.39 16.40
N LYS A 143 6.74 -4.57 16.40
CA LYS A 143 6.62 -3.11 16.46
C LYS A 143 5.95 -2.56 15.20
N ALA A 144 6.33 -3.06 14.01
CA ALA A 144 5.68 -2.68 12.76
C ALA A 144 4.19 -3.05 12.75
N LYS A 145 3.85 -4.28 13.17
CA LYS A 145 2.47 -4.74 13.31
C LYS A 145 1.67 -3.86 14.28
N ASN A 146 2.23 -3.55 15.44
CA ASN A 146 1.56 -2.72 16.44
C ASN A 146 1.33 -1.28 15.95
N LEU A 147 2.28 -0.70 15.22
CA LEU A 147 2.11 0.63 14.63
C LEU A 147 0.98 0.65 13.60
N LEU A 148 0.96 -0.34 12.69
CA LEU A 148 0.03 -0.41 11.57
C LEU A 148 -1.38 -0.87 11.96
N ASN A 149 -1.52 -1.57 13.09
CA ASN A 149 -2.76 -2.22 13.50
C ASN A 149 -3.98 -1.30 13.48
N LYS A 150 -4.86 -1.49 12.48
CA LYS A 150 -6.07 -0.68 12.25
C LYS A 150 -5.80 0.82 12.18
N ASN A 151 -4.58 1.20 11.80
CA ASN A 151 -4.16 2.58 11.60
C ASN A 151 -3.82 2.87 10.14
N ALA A 152 -4.02 1.88 9.26
CA ALA A 152 -3.75 1.97 7.84
C ALA A 152 -4.89 1.42 6.99
N ILE A 153 -5.10 2.03 5.83
CA ILE A 153 -6.05 1.59 4.80
C ILE A 153 -5.31 1.43 3.47
N SER A 154 -5.64 0.38 2.73
CA SER A 154 -5.09 0.08 1.40
C SER A 154 -6.21 0.07 0.35
N LYS A 155 -5.93 0.59 -0.85
CA LYS A 155 -6.80 0.44 -2.03
C LYS A 155 -5.96 0.27 -3.29
N ALA A 156 -6.45 -0.51 -4.25
CA ALA A 156 -5.75 -0.78 -5.50
C ALA A 156 -6.63 -0.58 -6.75
N LEU A 157 -5.98 -0.23 -7.87
CA LEU A 157 -6.60 -0.12 -9.20
C LEU A 157 -5.86 -0.97 -10.23
N ASP A 158 -6.61 -1.52 -11.19
CA ASP A 158 -6.05 -2.18 -12.38
C ASP A 158 -5.48 -1.12 -13.33
N VAL A 159 -4.26 -1.35 -13.82
CA VAL A 159 -3.66 -0.54 -14.88
C VAL A 159 -3.61 -1.37 -16.14
N ASN A 160 -4.46 -1.02 -17.08
CA ASN A 160 -4.69 -1.77 -18.30
C ASN A 160 -4.76 -0.85 -19.52
N LYS A 161 -4.48 -1.39 -20.71
CA LYS A 161 -4.77 -0.70 -21.98
C LYS A 161 -6.23 -0.80 -22.39
N ASP A 162 -6.91 -1.86 -21.97
CA ASP A 162 -8.36 -1.95 -22.14
C ASP A 162 -9.04 -0.90 -21.26
N ILE A 163 -9.67 0.08 -21.90
CA ILE A 163 -10.35 1.21 -21.24
C ILE A 163 -11.48 0.73 -20.34
N ASN A 164 -12.09 -0.43 -20.62
CA ASN A 164 -13.13 -1.01 -19.79
C ASN A 164 -12.59 -1.66 -18.51
N ARG A 165 -11.26 -1.73 -18.36
CA ARG A 165 -10.57 -2.29 -17.20
C ARG A 165 -9.65 -1.29 -16.51
N HIS A 166 -9.15 -0.31 -17.28
CA HIS A 166 -8.25 0.71 -16.77
C HIS A 166 -8.93 1.53 -15.67
N GLY A 167 -8.20 1.79 -14.58
CA GLY A 167 -8.68 2.67 -13.51
C GLY A 167 -9.83 2.08 -12.69
N ILE A 168 -10.13 0.78 -12.87
CA ILE A 168 -11.14 0.09 -12.07
C ILE A 168 -10.52 -0.37 -10.76
N PHE A 169 -11.23 -0.08 -9.67
CA PHE A 169 -10.88 -0.59 -8.35
C PHE A 169 -10.91 -2.10 -8.32
N LYS A 170 -9.94 -2.68 -7.63
CA LYS A 170 -9.77 -4.12 -7.53
C LYS A 170 -9.34 -4.51 -6.13
N GLU A 171 -9.67 -5.74 -5.77
CA GLU A 171 -9.13 -6.37 -4.58
C GLU A 171 -7.61 -6.53 -4.72
N ALA A 172 -6.94 -6.45 -3.58
CA ALA A 172 -5.59 -6.94 -3.43
C ALA A 172 -5.55 -8.41 -3.88
N CYS A 173 -4.44 -8.79 -4.48
CA CYS A 173 -4.33 -10.14 -4.98
C CYS A 173 -4.30 -11.12 -3.80
N LYS A 174 -4.74 -12.37 -4.05
CA LYS A 174 -4.71 -13.46 -3.07
C LYS A 174 -3.36 -13.63 -2.36
N SER A 175 -2.25 -13.27 -3.02
CA SER A 175 -0.92 -13.31 -2.43
C SER A 175 -0.57 -12.11 -1.52
N CYS A 176 -1.26 -10.99 -1.65
CA CYS A 176 -1.11 -9.81 -0.81
C CYS A 176 -2.11 -9.76 0.35
N ASN A 177 -3.30 -10.37 0.23
CA ASN A 177 -4.30 -10.35 1.31
C ASN A 177 -3.73 -10.85 2.65
N PRO A 178 -2.98 -11.98 2.72
CA PRO A 178 -2.38 -12.43 3.97
C PRO A 178 -1.37 -11.44 4.56
N MET A 179 -0.72 -10.61 3.73
CA MET A 179 0.20 -9.57 4.18
C MET A 179 -0.57 -8.41 4.81
N LEU A 180 -1.62 -7.93 4.14
CA LEU A 180 -2.49 -6.87 4.66
C LEU A 180 -3.13 -7.31 5.99
N GLU A 181 -3.65 -8.53 6.05
CA GLU A 181 -4.17 -9.15 7.27
C GLU A 181 -3.12 -9.25 8.37
N TYR A 182 -1.91 -9.71 8.05
CA TYR A 182 -0.83 -9.85 9.04
C TYR A 182 -0.48 -8.52 9.72
N PHE A 183 -0.43 -7.43 8.95
CA PHE A 183 -0.18 -6.08 9.45
C PHE A 183 -1.45 -5.35 9.92
N ASN A 184 -2.62 -6.01 9.85
CA ASN A 184 -3.93 -5.44 10.18
C ASN A 184 -4.21 -4.12 9.43
N ILE A 185 -3.86 -4.08 8.15
CA ILE A 185 -4.19 -2.99 7.23
C ILE A 185 -5.58 -3.25 6.68
N ILE A 186 -6.48 -2.26 6.77
CA ILE A 186 -7.85 -2.37 6.28
C ILE A 186 -7.84 -2.24 4.76
N GLU A 187 -8.54 -3.12 4.05
CA GLU A 187 -8.72 -2.98 2.60
C GLU A 187 -9.99 -2.18 2.31
N ASP A 188 -9.86 -1.09 1.55
CA ASP A 188 -11.00 -0.31 1.06
C ASP A 188 -11.59 -0.99 -0.18
N LEU A 189 -12.67 -1.74 0.05
CA LEU A 189 -13.42 -2.47 -0.97
C LEU A 189 -14.57 -1.66 -1.58
N THR A 190 -14.68 -0.36 -1.25
CA THR A 190 -15.72 0.49 -1.84
C THR A 190 -15.47 0.74 -3.31
N GLU A 191 -16.56 0.87 -4.08
CA GLU A 191 -16.52 1.09 -5.53
C GLU A 191 -15.95 -0.10 -6.34
N LEU A 192 -15.77 -1.27 -5.72
CA LEU A 192 -15.51 -2.50 -6.46
C LEU A 192 -16.69 -2.80 -7.39
N LYS A 193 -16.39 -2.94 -8.68
CA LYS A 193 -17.35 -3.43 -9.67
C LYS A 193 -17.26 -4.95 -9.71
N ILE A 194 -18.32 -5.62 -9.23
CA ILE A 194 -18.51 -7.07 -9.28
C ILE A 194 -19.06 -7.47 -10.65
#